data_AF-A0A9E3JNX9-F1
#
_entry.id   AF-A0A9E3JNX9-F1
#
_cell.length_a   1.000
_cell.length_b   1.000
_cell.length_c   1.000
_cell.angle_alpha   90.00
_cell.angle_beta   90.00
_cell.angle_gamma   90.00
#
_symmetry.space_group_name_H-M   'P 1'
#
loop_
_entity.id
_entity.type
_entity.pdbx_description
1 polymer ?
#
loop_
_entity_poly.entity_id
_entity_poly.type
_entity_poly.pdbx_seq_one_letter_code
_entity_poly.pdbx_strand_id
1 'polypeptide(L)'
;MDALPKREGTDQDDLVCHCAGVGRARIKAAIATAPASTLESLGSQLGCGVHCGCCRPLLQEMLGESPWYEVANATRTVLTDGRFPQRNIVQLDLQLAGYPPYPKARPAQHVVLQAWIDDEWVTRTYTIVDQSGDGNRVGIAMRRLPYGELTTRLLDADETIFAAIPMRIAAPAGQADPADGRTVVAFVAGVGVTLALSLLSGRQPGQGLHIDYSAAYRGDMVYADRIESSAASSGEISCHLRADDVDGYIDDEDIADTVSLFPGARFYVCGPEAYTRNVVEGLRKAGVPDADVRVEAFFLKSKVRPPRSIRRLAYAAGLAAAFAPLLLLAPALATFVPNDAHNPGHDKLECADCHREAPGTLRQQLQAKTKHLLGLRPDGAEFGKRAVDNATCIGCHDNPDDRHPAHRFLEPRFEAARRALAPQQCVSCHREHTGTRISRTDARFCASCHADTQVKDDPTRPTHAALIRDKRWDTCLGCHDFHGNHHHTPPRDLEDAIPPEAIQAYLGTGASPYGERVVKARTPEDSP
;
A
#
# COMPACT_ATOMS: atom_id res chain seq x y z
N MET A 1 -49.50 15.79 0.75
CA MET A 1 -48.15 15.90 1.35
C MET A 1 -48.15 14.99 2.55
N ASP A 2 -47.53 13.83 2.42
CA ASP A 2 -47.29 12.97 3.57
C ASP A 2 -46.42 13.72 4.58
N ALA A 3 -46.66 13.50 5.88
CA ALA A 3 -45.88 14.13 6.92
C ALA A 3 -44.42 13.70 6.78
N LEU A 4 -43.50 14.68 6.76
CA LEU A 4 -42.07 14.41 6.70
C LEU A 4 -41.67 13.51 7.87
N PRO A 5 -40.78 12.52 7.63
CA PRO A 5 -40.38 11.58 8.66
C PRO A 5 -39.72 12.32 9.84
N LYS A 6 -40.20 12.04 11.06
CA LYS A 6 -39.59 12.57 12.29
C LYS A 6 -38.30 11.80 12.57
N ARG A 7 -37.29 12.50 13.09
CA ARG A 7 -36.02 11.88 13.47
C ARG A 7 -36.20 10.97 14.69
N GLU A 8 -36.22 9.66 14.49
CA GLU A 8 -36.10 8.68 15.57
C GLU A 8 -34.60 8.40 15.80
N GLY A 9 -34.04 8.93 16.89
CA GLY A 9 -32.60 8.81 17.16
C GLY A 9 -32.25 7.50 17.85
N THR A 10 -31.29 6.75 17.31
CA THR A 10 -30.64 5.62 18.00
C THR A 10 -29.79 6.16 19.17
N ASP A 11 -29.87 5.50 20.34
CA ASP A 11 -29.22 5.93 21.60
C ASP A 11 -27.69 5.64 21.65
N GLN A 12 -27.03 5.48 20.51
CA GLN A 12 -25.57 5.44 20.46
C GLN A 12 -25.00 6.87 20.47
N ASP A 13 -23.83 7.05 21.07
CA ASP A 13 -23.27 8.36 21.48
C ASP A 13 -22.82 9.24 20.29
N ASP A 14 -23.80 9.72 19.53
CA ASP A 14 -23.60 10.58 18.37
C ASP A 14 -23.36 12.03 18.80
N LEU A 15 -22.28 12.61 18.27
CA LEU A 15 -21.94 14.00 18.47
C LEU A 15 -23.00 14.90 17.84
N VAL A 16 -23.57 15.80 18.65
CA VAL A 16 -24.49 16.85 18.18
C VAL A 16 -23.70 18.15 17.97
N CYS A 17 -22.79 18.47 18.90
CA CYS A 17 -21.92 19.64 18.78
C CYS A 17 -20.47 19.17 18.58
N HIS A 18 -19.99 19.26 17.34
CA HIS A 18 -18.65 18.80 16.99
C HIS A 18 -17.54 19.70 17.56
N CYS A 19 -17.75 21.03 17.61
CA CYS A 19 -16.74 21.96 18.12
C CYS A 19 -16.52 21.83 19.63
N ALA A 20 -17.58 21.59 20.41
CA ALA A 20 -17.51 21.39 21.85
C ALA A 20 -17.42 19.90 22.26
N GLY A 21 -17.46 18.95 21.31
CA GLY A 21 -17.41 17.52 21.59
C GLY A 21 -18.60 16.99 22.41
N VAL A 22 -19.79 17.56 22.23
CA VAL A 22 -20.98 17.22 23.02
C VAL A 22 -21.90 16.25 22.27
N GLY A 23 -22.13 15.08 22.88
CA GLY A 23 -23.02 14.02 22.38
C GLY A 23 -24.50 14.21 22.71
N ARG A 24 -25.36 13.54 21.93
CA ARG A 24 -26.82 13.56 22.09
C ARG A 24 -27.26 13.11 23.47
N ALA A 25 -26.69 12.03 24.01
CA ALA A 25 -27.05 11.48 25.32
C ALA A 25 -26.83 12.51 26.44
N ARG A 26 -25.68 13.21 26.40
CA ARG A 26 -25.35 14.26 27.36
C ARG A 26 -26.32 15.44 27.31
N ILE A 27 -26.76 15.83 26.12
CA ILE A 27 -27.76 16.90 25.93
C ILE A 27 -29.13 16.44 26.44
N LYS A 28 -29.59 15.23 26.09
CA LYS A 28 -30.85 14.66 26.59
C LYS A 28 -30.85 14.62 28.13
N ALA A 29 -29.75 14.18 28.75
CA ALA A 29 -29.61 14.15 30.21
C ALA A 29 -29.72 15.55 30.82
N ALA A 30 -29.08 16.56 30.23
CA ALA A 30 -29.19 17.95 30.69
C ALA A 30 -30.64 18.47 30.62
N ILE A 31 -31.32 18.24 29.49
CA ILE A 31 -32.74 18.62 29.32
C ILE A 31 -33.63 17.91 30.34
N ALA A 32 -33.39 16.62 30.60
CA ALA A 32 -34.16 15.85 31.59
C ALA A 32 -34.00 16.39 33.02
N THR A 33 -32.80 16.87 33.38
CA THR A 33 -32.54 17.49 34.70
C THR A 33 -33.10 18.91 34.84
N ALA A 34 -33.33 19.61 33.72
CA ALA A 34 -33.88 20.96 33.69
C ALA A 34 -34.84 21.13 32.51
N PRO A 35 -36.12 20.75 32.64
CA PRO A 35 -37.08 20.76 31.53
C PRO A 35 -37.35 22.14 30.91
N ALA A 36 -37.04 23.22 31.64
CA ALA A 36 -37.09 24.60 31.14
C ALA A 36 -35.77 25.05 30.46
N SER A 37 -34.94 24.10 30.00
CA SER A 37 -33.70 24.39 29.29
C SER A 37 -33.97 25.22 28.04
N THR A 38 -33.24 26.32 27.88
CA THR A 38 -33.12 27.07 26.63
C THR A 38 -31.80 26.77 25.94
N LEU A 39 -31.68 27.20 24.69
CA LEU A 39 -30.43 27.11 23.93
C LEU A 39 -29.25 27.78 24.66
N GLU A 40 -29.49 28.93 25.29
CA GLU A 40 -28.51 29.69 26.09
C GLU A 40 -28.12 28.93 27.35
N SER A 41 -29.07 28.28 28.02
CA SER A 41 -28.79 27.48 29.22
C SER A 41 -27.96 26.24 28.89
N LEU A 42 -28.26 25.55 27.78
CA LEU A 42 -27.47 24.42 27.30
C LEU A 42 -26.07 24.84 26.88
N GLY A 43 -25.94 26.01 26.23
CA GLY A 43 -24.64 26.57 25.89
C GLY A 43 -23.81 26.93 27.11
N SER A 44 -24.42 27.49 28.14
CA SER A 44 -23.75 27.82 29.40
C SER A 44 -23.31 26.56 30.18
N GLN A 45 -24.12 25.50 30.15
CA GLN A 45 -23.86 24.26 30.89
C GLN A 45 -22.90 23.31 30.17
N LEU A 46 -23.02 23.17 28.86
CA LEU A 46 -22.33 22.15 28.06
C LEU A 46 -21.31 22.74 27.07
N GLY A 47 -21.31 24.05 26.85
CA GLY A 47 -20.49 24.72 25.82
C GLY A 47 -21.00 24.52 24.38
N CYS A 48 -22.13 23.82 24.18
CA CYS A 48 -22.68 23.57 22.85
C CYS A 48 -23.43 24.79 22.29
N GLY A 49 -23.43 24.98 20.98
CA GLY A 49 -24.18 26.08 20.33
C GLY A 49 -23.60 27.49 20.51
N VAL A 50 -22.42 27.63 21.14
CA VAL A 50 -21.77 28.91 21.44
C VAL A 50 -20.78 29.35 20.35
N HIS A 51 -19.92 28.45 19.87
CA HIS A 51 -18.79 28.82 18.99
C HIS A 51 -19.19 29.00 17.52
N CYS A 52 -19.34 27.91 16.77
CA CYS A 52 -19.66 27.98 15.34
C CYS A 52 -21.16 28.14 15.05
N GLY A 53 -22.02 27.82 16.03
CA GLY A 53 -23.47 27.87 15.86
C GLY A 53 -24.09 26.75 15.02
N CYS A 54 -23.30 25.93 14.31
CA CYS A 54 -23.81 24.90 13.40
C CYS A 54 -24.75 23.86 14.04
N CYS A 55 -24.60 23.57 15.33
CA CYS A 55 -25.46 22.62 16.04
C CYS A 55 -26.75 23.24 16.60
N ARG A 56 -26.92 24.57 16.55
CA ARG A 56 -28.06 25.29 17.17
C ARG A 56 -29.41 24.77 16.66
N PRO A 57 -29.64 24.56 15.34
CA PRO A 57 -30.93 24.05 14.88
C PRO A 57 -31.27 22.67 15.43
N LEU A 58 -30.27 21.79 15.55
CA LEU A 58 -30.49 20.46 16.14
C LEU A 58 -30.75 20.54 17.65
N LEU A 59 -30.11 21.47 18.36
CA LEU A 59 -30.39 21.73 19.78
C LEU A 59 -31.82 22.26 19.98
N GLN A 60 -32.26 23.19 19.13
CA GLN A 60 -33.63 23.71 19.13
C GLN A 60 -34.66 22.61 18.89
N GLU A 61 -34.42 21.73 17.91
CA GLU A 61 -35.25 20.54 17.68
C GLU A 61 -35.30 19.61 18.91
N MET A 62 -34.16 19.40 19.59
CA MET A 62 -34.12 18.62 20.84
C MET A 62 -34.85 19.29 22.00
N LEU A 63 -35.01 20.61 21.97
CA LEU A 63 -35.82 21.40 22.92
C LEU A 63 -37.30 21.45 22.53
N GLY A 64 -37.71 20.82 21.42
CA GLY A 64 -39.08 20.79 20.94
C GLY A 64 -39.49 21.97 20.05
N GLU A 65 -38.54 22.80 19.64
CA GLU A 65 -38.76 23.86 18.65
C GLU A 65 -38.75 23.30 17.21
N SER A 66 -39.30 24.05 16.26
CA SER A 66 -39.29 23.70 14.83
C SER A 66 -38.50 24.75 14.02
N PRO A 67 -37.15 24.69 14.02
CA PRO A 67 -36.31 25.70 13.38
C PRO A 67 -36.17 25.52 11.85
N TRP A 68 -36.95 24.62 11.25
CA TRP A 68 -36.77 24.14 9.88
C TRP A 68 -37.71 24.81 8.89
N TYR A 69 -37.17 25.09 7.72
CA TYR A 69 -37.88 25.54 6.52
C TYR A 69 -37.81 24.43 5.48
N GLU A 70 -38.98 24.02 5.02
CA GLU A 70 -39.09 22.91 4.08
C GLU A 70 -38.68 23.31 2.66
N VAL A 71 -37.91 22.45 2.02
CA VAL A 71 -37.53 22.57 0.61
C VAL A 71 -38.61 21.90 -0.22
N ALA A 72 -39.40 22.70 -0.93
CA ALA A 72 -40.47 22.23 -1.80
C ALA A 72 -39.93 21.58 -3.09
N ASN A 73 -38.81 22.08 -3.61
CA ASN A 73 -38.11 21.51 -4.75
C ASN A 73 -36.62 21.88 -4.70
N ALA A 74 -35.76 21.07 -5.31
CA ALA A 74 -34.35 21.38 -5.46
C ALA A 74 -33.87 21.07 -6.88
N THR A 75 -32.93 21.87 -7.38
CA THR A 75 -32.20 21.57 -8.62
C THR A 75 -30.71 21.51 -8.34
N ARG A 76 -29.97 20.73 -9.14
CA ARG A 76 -28.52 20.60 -9.02
C ARG A 76 -27.81 20.94 -10.32
N THR A 77 -26.68 21.64 -10.23
CA THR A 77 -25.87 22.02 -11.38
C THR A 77 -24.41 21.77 -11.09
N VAL A 78 -23.76 20.92 -11.89
CA VAL A 78 -22.32 20.69 -11.83
C VAL A 78 -21.62 21.92 -12.40
N LEU A 79 -20.77 22.56 -11.61
CA LEU A 79 -20.12 23.83 -11.96
C LEU A 79 -18.72 23.64 -12.57
N THR A 80 -18.12 22.48 -12.37
CA THR A 80 -16.78 22.12 -12.86
C THR A 80 -16.84 21.52 -14.26
N ASP A 81 -15.73 21.58 -15.00
CA ASP A 81 -15.61 21.10 -16.39
C ASP A 81 -15.75 19.57 -16.60
N GLY A 82 -15.82 18.80 -15.51
CA GLY A 82 -15.99 17.35 -15.53
C GLY A 82 -14.71 16.55 -15.79
N ARG A 83 -13.55 17.20 -15.94
CA ARG A 83 -12.24 16.52 -16.13
C ARG A 83 -11.90 15.61 -14.95
N PHE A 84 -12.33 16.00 -13.75
CA PHE A 84 -12.14 15.24 -12.52
C PHE A 84 -13.46 15.09 -11.73
N PRO A 85 -14.34 14.15 -12.10
CA PRO A 85 -15.68 14.00 -11.50
C PRO A 85 -15.71 13.85 -9.98
N GLN A 86 -14.63 13.33 -9.39
CA GLN A 86 -14.40 13.18 -7.95
C GLN A 86 -14.10 14.51 -7.23
N ARG A 87 -13.90 15.60 -7.97
CA ARG A 87 -13.64 16.95 -7.46
C ARG A 87 -14.79 17.92 -7.76
N ASN A 88 -15.84 17.44 -8.43
CA ASN A 88 -16.95 18.28 -8.86
C ASN A 88 -17.48 19.13 -7.71
N ILE A 89 -17.67 20.41 -7.99
CA ILE A 89 -18.44 21.31 -7.15
C ILE A 89 -19.81 21.43 -7.80
N VAL A 90 -20.85 21.21 -7.00
CA VAL A 90 -22.23 21.20 -7.44
C VAL A 90 -22.99 22.27 -6.68
N GLN A 91 -23.70 23.13 -7.40
CA GLN A 91 -24.67 24.05 -6.81
C GLN A 91 -25.99 23.31 -6.62
N LEU A 92 -26.61 23.49 -5.45
CA LEU A 92 -28.00 23.16 -5.20
C LEU A 92 -28.80 24.45 -5.04
N ASP A 93 -29.83 24.62 -5.86
CA ASP A 93 -30.81 25.67 -5.68
C ASP A 93 -32.05 25.09 -4.99
N LEU A 94 -32.28 25.54 -3.77
CA LEU A 94 -33.34 25.06 -2.89
C LEU A 94 -34.52 26.02 -2.98
N GLN A 95 -35.63 25.57 -3.56
CA GLN A 95 -36.89 26.29 -3.60
C GLN A 95 -37.68 25.96 -2.32
N LEU A 96 -37.90 26.97 -1.48
CA LEU A 96 -38.64 26.84 -0.23
C LEU A 96 -40.15 26.92 -0.46
N ALA A 97 -40.91 26.41 0.50
CA ALA A 97 -42.38 26.42 0.50
C ALA A 97 -43.02 27.83 0.54
N GLY A 98 -42.22 28.88 0.77
CA GLY A 98 -42.64 30.28 0.76
C GLY A 98 -43.29 30.78 2.06
N TYR A 99 -43.69 29.88 2.97
CA TYR A 99 -44.14 30.24 4.30
C TYR A 99 -43.65 29.25 5.37
N PRO A 100 -43.15 29.71 6.54
CA PRO A 100 -42.90 31.12 6.88
C PRO A 100 -41.83 31.75 5.97
N PRO A 101 -41.82 33.10 5.79
CA PRO A 101 -40.81 33.76 4.98
C PRO A 101 -39.40 33.44 5.46
N TYR A 102 -38.52 33.07 4.53
CA TYR A 102 -37.15 32.73 4.87
C TYR A 102 -36.31 34.01 5.03
N PRO A 103 -35.57 34.18 6.15
CA PRO A 103 -34.81 35.39 6.39
C PRO A 103 -33.68 35.58 5.38
N LYS A 104 -33.38 36.84 5.08
CA LYS A 104 -32.27 37.21 4.19
C LYS A 104 -30.93 36.94 4.89
N ALA A 105 -30.06 36.17 4.23
CA ALA A 105 -28.74 35.87 4.74
C ALA A 105 -27.84 37.12 4.73
N ARG A 106 -27.02 37.26 5.78
CA ARG A 106 -25.93 38.25 5.83
C ARG A 106 -24.62 37.65 5.29
N PRO A 107 -23.65 38.50 4.89
CA PRO A 107 -22.31 38.03 4.51
C PRO A 107 -21.72 37.03 5.49
N ALA A 108 -21.06 36.00 4.96
CA ALA A 108 -20.40 34.94 5.71
C ALA A 108 -21.32 34.09 6.62
N GLN A 109 -22.65 34.23 6.48
CA GLN A 109 -23.57 33.30 7.12
C GLN A 109 -23.70 32.00 6.34
N HIS A 110 -23.92 30.93 7.09
CA HIS A 110 -24.12 29.59 6.58
C HIS A 110 -25.50 29.07 6.95
N VAL A 111 -25.93 28.03 6.25
CA VAL A 111 -27.17 27.33 6.50
C VAL A 111 -26.90 25.88 6.89
N VAL A 112 -27.72 25.34 7.79
CA VAL A 112 -27.74 23.91 8.09
C VAL A 112 -28.77 23.24 7.19
N LEU A 113 -28.30 22.34 6.32
CA LEU A 113 -29.12 21.48 5.48
C LEU A 113 -29.30 20.12 6.16
N GLN A 114 -30.53 19.63 6.15
CA GLN A 114 -30.87 18.25 6.42
C GLN A 114 -31.48 17.61 5.18
N ALA A 115 -30.98 16.42 4.84
CA ALA A 115 -31.56 15.57 3.81
C ALA A 115 -31.86 14.19 4.42
N TRP A 116 -32.98 13.61 4.03
CA TRP A 116 -33.37 12.26 4.46
C TRP A 116 -32.73 11.23 3.54
N ILE A 117 -31.73 10.51 4.05
CA ILE A 117 -30.88 9.60 3.28
C ILE A 117 -30.76 8.30 4.07
N ASP A 118 -30.99 7.15 3.41
CA ASP A 118 -30.85 5.81 4.00
C ASP A 118 -31.59 5.69 5.37
N ASP A 119 -32.83 6.20 5.44
CA ASP A 119 -33.71 6.24 6.63
C ASP A 119 -33.22 7.10 7.82
N GLU A 120 -32.28 8.03 7.57
CA GLU A 120 -31.79 8.95 8.59
C GLU A 120 -31.67 10.40 8.09
N TRP A 121 -31.86 11.36 9.00
CA TRP A 121 -31.58 12.78 8.74
C TRP A 121 -30.07 13.05 8.78
N VAL A 122 -29.46 13.18 7.59
CA VAL A 122 -28.07 13.58 7.46
C VAL A 122 -27.98 15.10 7.46
N THR A 123 -27.24 15.65 8.43
CA THR A 123 -27.12 17.10 8.65
C THR A 123 -25.74 17.61 8.21
N ARG A 124 -25.68 18.66 7.39
CA ARG A 124 -24.43 19.33 6.99
C ARG A 124 -24.63 20.84 6.93
N THR A 125 -23.53 21.59 7.00
CA THR A 125 -23.53 23.05 6.94
C THR A 125 -22.90 23.53 5.63
N TYR A 126 -23.53 24.50 4.98
CA TYR A 126 -23.08 25.08 3.71
C TYR A 126 -23.24 26.59 3.71
N THR A 127 -22.31 27.29 3.07
CA THR A 127 -22.40 28.74 2.86
C THR A 127 -23.37 29.06 1.74
N ILE A 128 -24.17 30.10 1.93
CA ILE A 128 -25.14 30.57 0.95
C ILE A 128 -24.40 31.36 -0.13
N VAL A 129 -24.54 30.94 -1.39
CA VAL A 129 -23.88 31.56 -2.56
C VAL A 129 -24.81 32.47 -3.37
N ASP A 130 -26.12 32.24 -3.27
CA ASP A 130 -27.16 33.05 -3.88
C ASP A 130 -28.44 32.98 -3.03
N GLN A 131 -29.23 34.05 -3.05
CA GLN A 131 -30.57 34.05 -2.50
C GLN A 131 -31.44 34.97 -3.35
N SER A 132 -32.62 34.50 -3.77
CA SER A 132 -33.55 35.33 -4.53
C SER A 132 -34.05 36.52 -3.70
N GLY A 133 -34.44 37.61 -4.37
CA GLY A 133 -34.90 38.82 -3.70
C GLY A 133 -36.13 38.63 -2.81
N ASP A 134 -36.99 37.66 -3.14
CA ASP A 134 -38.15 37.24 -2.33
C ASP A 134 -37.79 36.24 -1.21
N GLY A 135 -36.53 35.80 -1.14
CA GLY A 135 -36.02 34.86 -0.14
C GLY A 135 -36.37 33.39 -0.38
N ASN A 136 -37.20 33.08 -1.37
CA ASN A 136 -37.78 31.76 -1.57
C ASN A 136 -36.86 30.75 -2.27
N ARG A 137 -35.78 31.22 -2.90
CA ARG A 137 -34.73 30.36 -3.47
C ARG A 137 -33.42 30.62 -2.75
N VAL A 138 -32.79 29.56 -2.26
CA VAL A 138 -31.48 29.60 -1.59
C VAL A 138 -30.52 28.71 -2.36
N GLY A 139 -29.46 29.32 -2.91
CA GLY A 139 -28.37 28.62 -3.57
C GLY A 139 -27.26 28.29 -2.58
N ILE A 140 -26.85 27.02 -2.53
CA ILE A 140 -25.65 26.56 -1.83
C ILE A 140 -24.75 25.81 -2.82
N ALA A 141 -23.44 25.80 -2.58
CA ALA A 141 -22.54 24.96 -3.37
C ALA A 141 -21.71 24.04 -2.49
N MET A 142 -21.49 22.83 -2.98
CA MET A 142 -20.80 21.78 -2.24
C MET A 142 -19.87 20.99 -3.13
N ARG A 143 -18.72 20.61 -2.58
CA ARG A 143 -17.80 19.69 -3.24
C ARG A 143 -18.29 18.26 -3.05
N ARG A 144 -18.34 17.50 -4.13
CA ARG A 144 -18.53 16.05 -4.07
C ARG A 144 -17.37 15.42 -3.31
N LEU A 145 -17.67 14.82 -2.16
CA LEU A 145 -16.72 13.99 -1.42
C LEU A 145 -16.96 12.51 -1.77
N PRO A 146 -15.92 11.78 -2.23
CA PRO A 146 -16.03 10.33 -2.39
C PRO A 146 -16.40 9.67 -1.05
N TYR A 147 -17.41 8.81 -1.08
CA TYR A 147 -17.94 8.13 0.12
C TYR A 147 -18.51 9.07 1.19
N GLY A 148 -18.86 10.31 0.82
CA GLY A 148 -19.53 11.24 1.72
C GLY A 148 -20.99 10.86 1.90
N GLU A 149 -21.44 10.66 3.14
CA GLU A 149 -22.83 10.27 3.48
C GLU A 149 -23.87 11.15 2.77
N LEU A 150 -23.70 12.47 2.81
CA LEU A 150 -24.61 13.40 2.13
C LEU A 150 -24.25 13.56 0.65
N THR A 151 -23.03 14.01 0.36
CA THR A 151 -22.67 14.47 -0.99
C THR A 151 -22.65 13.33 -2.03
N THR A 152 -22.30 12.10 -1.66
CA THR A 152 -22.36 10.98 -2.62
C THR A 152 -23.80 10.61 -2.91
N ARG A 153 -24.62 10.44 -1.86
CA ARG A 153 -26.02 10.00 -2.01
C ARG A 153 -26.88 11.04 -2.71
N LEU A 154 -26.68 12.32 -2.39
CA LEU A 154 -27.45 13.42 -2.97
C LEU A 154 -27.02 13.76 -4.41
N LEU A 155 -25.71 13.79 -4.67
CA LEU A 155 -25.20 14.25 -5.97
C LEU A 155 -25.11 13.13 -7.02
N ASP A 156 -24.98 11.87 -6.61
CA ASP A 156 -24.87 10.73 -7.52
C ASP A 156 -26.22 9.99 -7.72
N ALA A 157 -27.28 10.36 -6.97
CA ALA A 157 -28.64 9.85 -7.20
C ALA A 157 -29.11 10.16 -8.63
N ASP A 158 -29.96 9.31 -9.22
CA ASP A 158 -30.67 9.70 -10.44
C ASP A 158 -31.70 10.81 -10.15
N GLU A 159 -32.21 11.46 -11.21
CA GLU A 159 -33.13 12.60 -11.07
C GLU A 159 -34.44 12.26 -10.34
N THR A 160 -34.94 11.02 -10.47
CA THR A 160 -36.18 10.60 -9.80
C THR A 160 -35.93 10.44 -8.31
N ILE A 161 -34.83 9.79 -7.93
CA ILE A 161 -34.43 9.64 -6.54
C ILE A 161 -34.13 11.02 -5.94
N PHE A 162 -33.33 11.85 -6.61
CA PHE A 162 -32.97 13.18 -6.12
C PHE A 162 -34.19 14.05 -5.83
N ALA A 163 -35.15 14.11 -6.76
CA ALA A 163 -36.38 14.88 -6.59
C ALA A 163 -37.28 14.35 -5.46
N ALA A 164 -37.15 13.08 -5.09
CA ALA A 164 -37.90 12.46 -4.01
C ALA A 164 -37.25 12.62 -2.63
N ILE A 165 -35.98 13.03 -2.53
CA ILE A 165 -35.27 13.17 -1.24
C ILE A 165 -35.86 14.35 -0.44
N PRO A 166 -36.49 14.10 0.72
CA PRO A 166 -36.92 15.17 1.61
C PRO A 166 -35.73 16.01 2.09
N MET A 167 -35.85 17.33 1.97
CA MET A 167 -34.82 18.29 2.38
C MET A 167 -35.43 19.45 3.18
N ARG A 168 -34.69 19.92 4.18
CA ARG A 168 -35.05 21.09 4.97
C ARG A 168 -33.82 21.86 5.39
N ILE A 169 -33.96 23.17 5.54
CA ILE A 169 -32.89 24.06 5.96
C ILE A 169 -33.27 24.85 7.20
N ALA A 170 -32.30 25.17 8.05
CA ALA A 170 -32.52 26.10 9.16
C ALA A 170 -32.39 27.56 8.71
N ALA A 171 -32.77 28.53 9.54
CA ALA A 171 -32.44 29.93 9.29
C ALA A 171 -30.90 30.15 9.18
N PRO A 172 -30.42 31.15 8.40
CA PRO A 172 -29.01 31.46 8.30
C PRO A 172 -28.40 31.77 9.67
N ALA A 173 -27.26 31.13 9.95
CA ALA A 173 -26.52 31.26 11.19
C ALA A 173 -25.09 31.74 10.93
N GLY A 174 -24.38 32.08 12.01
CA GLY A 174 -23.05 32.71 11.93
C GLY A 174 -23.10 34.20 12.27
N GLN A 175 -21.97 34.71 12.76
CA GLN A 175 -21.81 36.12 13.11
C GLN A 175 -21.29 36.88 11.89
N ALA A 176 -22.05 37.88 11.46
CA ALA A 176 -21.56 38.86 10.49
C ALA A 176 -20.63 39.84 11.21
N ASP A 177 -19.57 40.27 10.54
CA ASP A 177 -18.69 41.31 11.08
C ASP A 177 -19.43 42.66 11.23
N PRO A 178 -18.95 43.54 12.12
CA PRO A 178 -19.46 44.90 12.23
C PRO A 178 -19.37 45.66 10.90
N ALA A 179 -20.39 46.47 10.60
CA ALA A 179 -20.42 47.34 9.43
C ALA A 179 -19.58 48.60 9.66
N ASP A 180 -18.27 48.45 9.79
CA ASP A 180 -17.30 49.53 10.04
C ASP A 180 -16.58 50.02 8.78
N GLY A 181 -16.98 49.52 7.60
CA GLY A 181 -16.45 49.95 6.29
C GLY A 181 -15.04 49.46 5.97
N ARG A 182 -14.39 48.69 6.84
CA ARG A 182 -13.05 48.14 6.56
C ARG A 182 -13.09 47.25 5.32
N THR A 183 -12.04 47.36 4.50
CA THR A 183 -11.81 46.45 3.37
C THR A 183 -11.80 45.01 3.86
N VAL A 184 -12.42 44.13 3.10
CA VAL A 184 -12.42 42.69 3.34
C VAL A 184 -11.49 42.02 2.33
N VAL A 185 -10.61 41.14 2.80
CA VAL A 185 -9.76 40.29 1.98
C VAL A 185 -10.19 38.85 2.20
N ALA A 186 -10.56 38.13 1.15
CA ALA A 186 -10.96 36.74 1.19
C ALA A 186 -9.92 35.85 0.50
N PHE A 187 -9.17 35.09 1.31
CA PHE A 187 -8.31 34.00 0.84
C PHE A 187 -9.14 32.71 0.79
N VAL A 188 -9.48 32.29 -0.42
CA VAL A 188 -10.35 31.14 -0.65
C VAL A 188 -9.70 30.09 -1.54
N ALA A 189 -9.99 28.81 -1.29
CA ALA A 189 -9.53 27.74 -2.16
C ALA A 189 -10.56 26.65 -2.42
N GLY A 190 -10.66 26.23 -3.69
CA GLY A 190 -11.67 25.31 -4.19
C GLY A 190 -13.09 25.74 -3.80
N VAL A 191 -13.88 24.84 -3.20
CA VAL A 191 -15.24 25.16 -2.74
C VAL A 191 -15.30 26.25 -1.66
N GLY A 192 -14.18 26.64 -1.05
CA GLY A 192 -14.12 27.79 -0.16
C GLY A 192 -14.53 29.11 -0.83
N VAL A 193 -14.53 29.16 -2.16
CA VAL A 193 -15.02 30.31 -2.94
C VAL A 193 -16.46 30.70 -2.60
N THR A 194 -17.27 29.78 -2.06
CA THR A 194 -18.64 30.08 -1.61
C THR A 194 -18.69 31.21 -0.56
N LEU A 195 -17.67 31.29 0.32
CA LEU A 195 -17.52 32.39 1.25
C LEU A 195 -17.25 33.72 0.53
N ALA A 196 -16.38 33.72 -0.48
CA ALA A 196 -16.13 34.91 -1.29
C ALA A 196 -17.41 35.38 -2.01
N LEU A 197 -18.24 34.46 -2.52
CA LEU A 197 -19.52 34.81 -3.15
C LEU A 197 -20.54 35.37 -2.16
N SER A 198 -20.56 34.83 -0.94
CA SER A 198 -21.40 35.36 0.15
C SER A 198 -21.00 36.79 0.53
N LEU A 199 -19.69 37.03 0.69
CA LEU A 199 -19.12 38.35 0.97
C LEU A 199 -19.41 39.33 -0.18
N LEU A 200 -19.22 38.91 -1.42
CA LEU A 200 -19.50 39.70 -2.61
C LEU A 200 -20.97 40.11 -2.70
N SER A 201 -21.90 39.18 -2.44
CA SER A 201 -23.34 39.41 -2.59
C SER A 201 -23.95 40.28 -1.50
N GLY A 202 -23.40 40.23 -0.27
CA GLY A 202 -23.91 41.02 0.86
C GLY A 202 -23.02 42.22 1.25
N ARG A 203 -22.04 42.56 0.42
CA ARG A 203 -21.14 43.71 0.58
C ARG A 203 -21.92 45.00 0.79
N GLN A 204 -21.45 45.85 1.70
CA GLN A 204 -22.04 47.18 1.87
C GLN A 204 -21.52 48.12 0.77
N PRO A 205 -22.34 49.08 0.27
CA PRO A 205 -21.87 50.10 -0.66
C PRO A 205 -20.64 50.84 -0.08
N GLY A 206 -19.58 51.03 -0.87
CA GLY A 206 -18.35 51.69 -0.43
C GLY A 206 -17.32 50.79 0.27
N GLN A 207 -17.67 49.53 0.60
CA GLN A 207 -16.74 48.62 1.26
C GLN A 207 -15.85 47.91 0.25
N GLY A 208 -14.53 48.07 0.35
CA GLY A 208 -13.57 47.34 -0.49
C GLY A 208 -13.64 45.82 -0.29
N LEU A 209 -13.50 45.05 -1.36
CA LEU A 209 -13.40 43.59 -1.31
C LEU A 209 -12.27 43.10 -2.23
N HIS A 210 -11.30 42.39 -1.67
CA HIS A 210 -10.31 41.63 -2.43
C HIS A 210 -10.58 40.13 -2.29
N ILE A 211 -10.52 39.40 -3.40
CA ILE A 211 -10.68 37.93 -3.42
C ILE A 211 -9.41 37.31 -4.01
N ASP A 212 -8.61 36.64 -3.18
CA ASP A 212 -7.53 35.76 -3.64
C ASP A 212 -8.06 34.32 -3.67
N TYR A 213 -8.21 33.76 -4.87
CA TYR A 213 -8.86 32.48 -5.10
C TYR A 213 -7.90 31.48 -5.73
N SER A 214 -7.55 30.43 -4.97
CA SER A 214 -6.72 29.34 -5.45
C SER A 214 -7.52 28.09 -5.82
N ALA A 215 -7.14 27.41 -6.90
CA ALA A 215 -7.65 26.09 -7.26
C ALA A 215 -6.58 25.26 -7.96
N ALA A 216 -6.75 23.92 -7.95
CA ALA A 216 -5.75 23.03 -8.53
C ALA A 216 -5.54 23.24 -10.04
N TYR A 217 -6.61 23.64 -10.74
CA TYR A 217 -6.62 23.92 -12.18
C TYR A 217 -7.56 25.10 -12.44
N ARG A 218 -7.35 25.84 -13.53
CA ARG A 218 -8.30 26.89 -13.96
C ARG A 218 -9.73 26.38 -14.14
N GLY A 219 -9.91 25.15 -14.66
CA GLY A 219 -11.22 24.50 -14.81
C GLY A 219 -11.92 24.14 -13.50
N ASP A 220 -11.19 24.13 -12.37
CA ASP A 220 -11.74 23.91 -11.03
C ASP A 220 -12.19 25.23 -10.37
N MET A 221 -11.89 26.40 -10.96
CA MET A 221 -12.23 27.73 -10.42
C MET A 221 -13.69 28.11 -10.65
N VAL A 222 -14.60 27.45 -9.96
CA VAL A 222 -16.04 27.74 -10.09
C VAL A 222 -16.33 29.20 -9.68
N TYR A 223 -17.24 29.83 -10.43
CA TYR A 223 -17.62 31.25 -10.32
C TYR A 223 -16.53 32.29 -10.63
N ALA A 224 -15.39 31.90 -11.21
CA ALA A 224 -14.33 32.84 -11.62
C ALA A 224 -14.88 33.98 -12.48
N ASP A 225 -15.65 33.69 -13.53
CA ASP A 225 -16.22 34.70 -14.42
C ASP A 225 -17.09 35.74 -13.69
N ARG A 226 -17.84 35.31 -12.66
CA ARG A 226 -18.68 36.20 -11.84
C ARG A 226 -17.82 37.12 -10.97
N ILE A 227 -16.73 36.59 -10.41
CA ILE A 227 -15.78 37.35 -9.60
C ILE A 227 -15.04 38.36 -10.47
N GLU A 228 -14.48 37.94 -11.60
CA GLU A 228 -13.74 38.79 -12.55
C GLU A 228 -14.65 39.89 -13.12
N SER A 229 -15.89 39.57 -13.49
CA SER A 229 -16.87 40.57 -13.96
C SER A 229 -17.21 41.60 -12.88
N SER A 230 -17.26 41.19 -11.61
CA SER A 230 -17.51 42.10 -10.49
C SER A 230 -16.32 43.02 -10.22
N ALA A 231 -15.10 42.51 -10.33
CA ALA A 231 -13.88 43.31 -10.23
C ALA A 231 -13.74 44.30 -11.40
N ALA A 232 -14.09 43.89 -12.62
CA ALA A 232 -14.04 44.76 -13.80
C ALA A 232 -15.08 45.90 -13.76
N SER A 233 -16.21 45.70 -13.07
CA SER A 233 -17.33 46.66 -13.01
C SER A 233 -17.30 47.59 -11.80
N SER A 234 -16.40 47.37 -10.84
CA SER A 234 -16.32 48.17 -9.61
C SER A 234 -14.87 48.41 -9.20
N GLY A 235 -14.47 49.68 -9.02
CA GLY A 235 -13.15 50.03 -8.49
C GLY A 235 -12.91 49.65 -7.02
N GLU A 236 -13.95 49.14 -6.34
CA GLU A 236 -13.88 48.69 -4.95
C GLU A 236 -13.70 47.17 -4.83
N ILE A 237 -13.80 46.44 -5.94
CA ILE A 237 -13.66 44.98 -5.98
C ILE A 237 -12.40 44.65 -6.77
N SER A 238 -11.54 43.81 -6.20
CA SER A 238 -10.37 43.28 -6.88
C SER A 238 -10.28 41.78 -6.64
N CYS A 239 -9.61 41.07 -7.55
CA CYS A 239 -9.39 39.64 -7.40
C CYS A 239 -8.04 39.22 -7.94
N HIS A 240 -7.52 38.13 -7.39
CA HIS A 240 -6.37 37.41 -7.89
C HIS A 240 -6.73 35.92 -7.97
N LEU A 241 -6.60 35.33 -9.17
CA LEU A 241 -6.93 33.94 -9.40
C LEU A 241 -5.65 33.13 -9.61
N ARG A 242 -5.44 32.11 -8.79
CA ARG A 242 -4.22 31.28 -8.77
C ARG A 242 -4.52 29.83 -9.12
N ALA A 243 -4.05 29.35 -10.26
CA ALA A 243 -4.14 27.96 -10.67
C ALA A 243 -2.88 27.23 -10.22
N ASP A 244 -2.97 26.33 -9.24
CA ASP A 244 -1.80 25.72 -8.58
C ASP A 244 -0.87 24.99 -9.58
N ASP A 245 -1.42 24.46 -10.69
CA ASP A 245 -0.65 23.76 -11.72
C ASP A 245 0.19 24.68 -12.62
N VAL A 246 -0.15 25.96 -12.68
CA VAL A 246 0.51 26.99 -13.51
C VAL A 246 1.30 27.96 -12.65
N ASP A 247 0.65 28.51 -11.62
CA ASP A 247 1.14 29.62 -10.80
C ASP A 247 1.85 29.13 -9.51
N GLY A 248 1.68 27.85 -9.17
CA GLY A 248 2.14 27.29 -7.90
C GLY A 248 1.18 27.55 -6.73
N TYR A 249 1.51 27.00 -5.57
CA TYR A 249 0.73 27.23 -4.35
C TYR A 249 1.02 28.62 -3.77
N ILE A 250 0.01 29.23 -3.14
CA ILE A 250 0.20 30.47 -2.38
C ILE A 250 1.29 30.29 -1.32
N ASP A 251 2.19 31.26 -1.20
CA ASP A 251 3.28 31.25 -0.23
C ASP A 251 3.26 32.46 0.73
N ASP A 252 4.27 32.55 1.60
CA ASP A 252 4.37 33.64 2.59
C ASP A 252 4.57 35.02 1.92
N GLU A 253 5.21 35.08 0.74
CA GLU A 253 5.48 36.32 0.00
C GLU A 253 4.19 36.86 -0.61
N ASP A 254 3.42 36.00 -1.29
CA ASP A 254 2.09 36.32 -1.82
C ASP A 254 1.16 36.93 -0.75
N ILE A 255 1.15 36.31 0.44
CA ILE A 255 0.33 36.73 1.57
C ILE A 255 0.80 38.09 2.10
N ALA A 256 2.11 38.28 2.27
CA ALA A 256 2.68 39.54 2.74
C ALA A 256 2.41 40.70 1.78
N ASP A 257 2.47 40.45 0.47
CA ASP A 257 2.15 41.43 -0.56
C ASP A 257 0.67 41.85 -0.49
N THR A 258 -0.23 40.89 -0.34
CA THR A 258 -1.68 41.19 -0.20
C THR A 258 -1.96 41.97 1.08
N VAL A 259 -1.33 41.61 2.21
CA VAL A 259 -1.46 42.37 3.46
C VAL A 259 -0.96 43.80 3.30
N SER A 260 0.14 44.00 2.56
CA SER A 260 0.71 45.32 2.29
C SER A 260 -0.18 46.17 1.39
N LEU A 261 -0.89 45.55 0.44
CA LEU A 261 -1.86 46.22 -0.43
C LEU A 261 -3.15 46.64 0.31
N PHE A 262 -3.54 45.89 1.34
CA PHE A 262 -4.78 46.11 2.09
C PHE A 262 -4.52 46.28 3.60
N PRO A 263 -3.81 47.34 4.02
CA PRO A 263 -3.47 47.55 5.42
C PRO A 263 -4.74 47.77 6.24
N GLY A 264 -4.84 47.07 7.38
CA GLY A 264 -6.01 47.16 8.25
C GLY A 264 -7.28 46.52 7.68
N ALA A 265 -7.18 45.65 6.68
CA ALA A 265 -8.32 44.85 6.22
C ALA A 265 -8.76 43.82 7.27
N ARG A 266 -9.98 43.27 7.10
CA ARG A 266 -10.41 42.03 7.72
C ARG A 266 -10.17 40.86 6.78
N PHE A 267 -9.58 39.80 7.28
CA PHE A 267 -9.17 38.65 6.49
C PHE A 267 -10.10 37.47 6.73
N TYR A 268 -10.72 36.96 5.68
CA TYR A 268 -11.47 35.72 5.67
C TYR A 268 -10.64 34.64 5.00
N VAL A 269 -10.51 33.49 5.65
CA VAL A 269 -9.74 32.35 5.15
C VAL A 269 -10.63 31.13 5.08
N CYS A 270 -10.75 30.53 3.90
CA CYS A 270 -11.56 29.34 3.71
C CYS A 270 -11.05 28.45 2.56
N GLY A 271 -10.54 27.28 2.90
CA GLY A 271 -10.07 26.30 1.92
C GLY A 271 -9.50 25.05 2.59
N PRO A 272 -9.00 24.05 1.84
CA PRO A 272 -8.37 22.84 2.37
C PRO A 272 -7.53 23.07 3.63
N GLU A 273 -7.53 22.12 4.57
CA GLU A 273 -6.85 22.29 5.86
C GLU A 273 -5.40 22.78 5.72
N ALA A 274 -4.65 22.24 4.75
CA ALA A 274 -3.29 22.67 4.46
C ALA A 274 -3.21 24.13 3.97
N TYR A 275 -4.11 24.54 3.06
CA TYR A 275 -4.21 25.92 2.58
C TYR A 275 -4.56 26.87 3.72
N THR A 276 -5.60 26.55 4.49
CA THR A 276 -6.05 27.40 5.61
C THR A 276 -4.94 27.58 6.64
N ARG A 277 -4.22 26.52 7.02
CA ARG A 277 -3.08 26.63 7.95
C ARG A 277 -1.96 27.51 7.38
N ASN A 278 -1.64 27.36 6.10
CA ASN A 278 -0.60 28.14 5.44
C ASN A 278 -0.93 29.63 5.45
N VAL A 279 -2.15 29.98 5.02
CA VAL A 279 -2.60 31.38 4.97
C VAL A 279 -2.68 32.01 6.36
N VAL A 280 -3.23 31.30 7.35
CA VAL A 280 -3.32 31.83 8.73
C VAL A 280 -1.94 32.07 9.32
N GLU A 281 -0.98 31.16 9.11
CA GLU A 281 0.39 31.34 9.58
C GLU A 281 1.09 32.49 8.85
N GLY A 282 0.91 32.61 7.53
CA GLY A 282 1.44 33.73 6.74
C GLY A 282 0.89 35.09 7.19
N LEU A 283 -0.42 35.18 7.46
CA LEU A 283 -1.05 36.39 8.02
C LEU A 283 -0.45 36.75 9.39
N ARG A 284 -0.21 35.75 10.24
CA ARG A 284 0.41 35.95 11.55
C ARG A 284 1.85 36.46 11.41
N LYS A 285 2.64 35.91 10.50
CA LYS A 285 4.01 36.38 10.18
C LYS A 285 4.01 37.80 9.62
N ALA A 286 3.01 38.14 8.81
CA ALA A 286 2.81 39.49 8.27
C ALA A 286 2.28 40.50 9.32
N GLY A 287 2.07 40.07 10.58
CA GLY A 287 1.68 40.94 11.69
C GLY A 287 0.18 41.24 11.77
N VAL A 288 -0.66 40.48 11.07
CA VAL A 288 -2.12 40.64 11.15
C VAL A 288 -2.63 40.16 12.51
N PRO A 289 -3.39 40.97 13.27
CA PRO A 289 -3.94 40.54 14.55
C PRO A 289 -4.96 39.40 14.40
N ASP A 290 -4.91 38.40 15.28
CA ASP A 290 -5.85 37.25 15.28
C ASP A 290 -7.34 37.71 15.31
N ALA A 291 -7.63 38.87 15.90
CA ALA A 291 -8.98 39.45 15.95
C ALA A 291 -9.53 39.88 14.57
N ASP A 292 -8.66 40.14 13.60
CA ASP A 292 -8.99 40.53 12.24
C ASP A 292 -9.01 39.34 11.26
N VAL A 293 -8.69 38.13 11.73
CA VAL A 293 -8.70 36.91 10.94
C VAL A 293 -9.94 36.06 11.28
N ARG A 294 -10.75 35.75 10.27
CA ARG A 294 -11.90 34.86 10.33
C ARG A 294 -11.63 33.60 9.53
N VAL A 295 -11.72 32.45 10.18
CA VAL A 295 -11.50 31.16 9.53
C VAL A 295 -12.80 30.39 9.46
N GLU A 296 -13.25 30.06 8.25
CA GLU A 296 -14.37 29.14 8.04
C GLU A 296 -13.84 27.74 7.76
N ALA A 297 -13.87 26.88 8.79
CA ALA A 297 -13.34 25.53 8.71
C ALA A 297 -14.41 24.51 8.26
N PHE A 298 -14.53 24.28 6.95
CA PHE A 298 -15.33 23.17 6.41
C PHE A 298 -14.75 21.76 6.72
N PHE A 299 -13.57 21.70 7.34
CA PHE A 299 -12.81 20.46 7.62
C PHE A 299 -13.09 19.88 9.00
N LEU A 300 -14.08 20.37 9.74
CA LEU A 300 -14.41 19.85 11.07
C LEU A 300 -14.92 18.40 10.99
N LYS A 301 -13.95 17.48 11.04
CA LYS A 301 -13.99 16.04 11.25
C LYS A 301 -15.23 15.36 10.66
N SER A 302 -15.20 15.12 9.34
CA SER A 302 -15.97 13.99 8.83
C SER A 302 -15.41 12.72 9.50
N LYS A 303 -16.29 11.91 10.11
CA LYS A 303 -15.95 10.52 10.51
C LYS A 303 -15.75 9.63 9.27
N VAL A 304 -15.38 10.19 8.11
CA VAL A 304 -14.94 9.37 6.99
C VAL A 304 -13.60 8.81 7.41
N ARG A 305 -13.64 7.58 7.96
CA ARG A 305 -12.45 6.73 7.97
C ARG A 305 -11.95 6.74 6.54
N PRO A 306 -10.78 7.33 6.23
CA PRO A 306 -10.23 7.19 4.90
C PRO A 306 -10.19 5.68 4.62
N PRO A 307 -10.63 5.20 3.44
CA PRO A 307 -10.43 3.80 3.10
C PRO A 307 -8.97 3.51 3.38
N ARG A 308 -8.69 2.49 4.21
CA ARG A 308 -7.34 2.12 4.66
C ARG A 308 -6.42 2.28 3.46
N SER A 309 -5.52 3.27 3.52
CA SER A 309 -4.87 3.76 2.29
C SER A 309 -4.36 2.57 1.51
N ILE A 310 -4.80 2.43 0.25
CA ILE A 310 -4.32 1.38 -0.64
C ILE A 310 -2.80 1.42 -0.69
N ARG A 311 -2.14 2.55 -0.36
CA ARG A 311 -0.71 2.64 -0.08
C ARG A 311 -0.18 1.53 0.84
N ARG A 312 -0.79 1.23 1.99
CA ARG A 312 -0.28 0.15 2.87
C ARG A 312 -0.44 -1.23 2.24
N LEU A 313 -1.55 -1.46 1.54
CA LEU A 313 -1.79 -2.71 0.82
C LEU A 313 -0.90 -2.84 -0.42
N ALA A 314 -0.61 -1.73 -1.10
CA ALA A 314 0.24 -1.63 -2.28
C ALA A 314 1.73 -1.68 -1.90
N TYR A 315 2.11 -1.12 -0.75
CA TYR A 315 3.44 -1.32 -0.17
C TYR A 315 3.59 -2.77 0.30
N ALA A 316 2.60 -3.36 0.97
CA ALA A 316 2.64 -4.76 1.36
C ALA A 316 2.66 -5.70 0.14
N ALA A 317 1.85 -5.42 -0.89
CA ALA A 317 1.81 -6.17 -2.14
C ALA A 317 3.09 -5.97 -2.96
N GLY A 318 3.63 -4.74 -3.00
CA GLY A 318 4.90 -4.43 -3.64
C GLY A 318 6.08 -5.12 -2.93
N LEU A 319 6.08 -5.14 -1.59
CA LEU A 319 7.06 -5.86 -0.79
C LEU A 319 6.97 -7.37 -1.04
N ALA A 320 5.75 -7.93 -1.02
CA ALA A 320 5.52 -9.33 -1.34
C ALA A 320 5.96 -9.70 -2.76
N ALA A 321 5.69 -8.84 -3.75
CA ALA A 321 6.15 -9.01 -5.12
C ALA A 321 7.68 -8.91 -5.25
N ALA A 322 8.33 -8.04 -4.48
CA ALA A 322 9.78 -7.91 -4.46
C ALA A 322 10.49 -9.12 -3.84
N PHE A 323 9.89 -9.77 -2.83
CA PHE A 323 10.45 -10.96 -2.19
C PHE A 323 10.04 -12.30 -2.85
N ALA A 324 9.02 -12.31 -3.70
CA ALA A 324 8.57 -13.50 -4.41
C ALA A 324 9.68 -14.18 -5.26
N PRO A 325 10.54 -13.46 -6.01
CA PRO A 325 11.68 -14.06 -6.68
C PRO A 325 12.65 -14.75 -5.71
N LEU A 326 12.90 -14.15 -4.53
CA LEU A 326 13.79 -14.72 -3.53
C LEU A 326 13.25 -16.04 -2.99
N LEU A 327 11.94 -16.12 -2.73
CA LEU A 327 11.26 -17.34 -2.30
C LEU A 327 11.30 -18.43 -3.38
N LEU A 328 11.08 -18.06 -4.65
CA LEU A 328 11.12 -18.99 -5.78
C LEU A 328 12.54 -19.53 -6.05
N LEU A 329 13.56 -18.71 -5.77
CA LEU A 329 14.97 -19.06 -5.96
C LEU A 329 15.62 -19.67 -4.72
N ALA A 330 15.03 -19.55 -3.53
CA ALA A 330 15.60 -20.07 -2.28
C ALA A 330 16.00 -21.55 -2.34
N PRO A 331 15.22 -22.48 -2.94
CA PRO A 331 15.66 -23.87 -3.08
C PRO A 331 16.87 -24.05 -3.99
N ALA A 332 17.02 -23.20 -5.01
CA ALA A 332 18.18 -23.22 -5.90
C ALA A 332 19.43 -22.60 -5.23
N LEU A 333 19.23 -21.62 -4.34
CA LEU A 333 20.28 -21.04 -3.51
C LEU A 333 20.72 -21.95 -2.36
N ALA A 334 19.83 -22.81 -1.83
CA ALA A 334 20.16 -23.76 -0.77
C ALA A 334 21.19 -24.82 -1.21
N THR A 335 21.28 -25.08 -2.51
CA THR A 335 22.28 -25.97 -3.12
C THR A 335 23.54 -25.23 -3.59
N PHE A 336 23.61 -23.91 -3.40
CA PHE A 336 24.78 -23.13 -3.76
C PHE A 336 25.89 -23.41 -2.74
N VAL A 337 26.96 -24.03 -3.22
CA VAL A 337 28.19 -24.22 -2.44
C VAL A 337 29.12 -23.07 -2.84
N PRO A 338 29.66 -22.29 -1.89
CA PRO A 338 30.74 -21.35 -2.21
C PRO A 338 31.85 -22.09 -2.97
N ASN A 339 32.30 -21.54 -4.09
CA ASN A 339 33.39 -22.14 -4.87
C ASN A 339 34.69 -22.02 -4.08
N ASP A 340 34.99 -22.98 -3.19
CA ASP A 340 36.22 -22.96 -2.40
C ASP A 340 37.45 -23.25 -3.28
N ALA A 341 37.41 -24.34 -4.08
CA ALA A 341 38.44 -24.66 -5.06
C ALA A 341 38.00 -25.78 -6.04
N HIS A 342 38.56 -25.79 -7.26
CA HIS A 342 38.42 -26.91 -8.19
C HIS A 342 39.06 -28.18 -7.61
N ASN A 343 38.48 -29.33 -7.91
CA ASN A 343 39.05 -30.62 -7.57
C ASN A 343 40.35 -30.86 -8.35
N PRO A 344 41.30 -31.64 -7.81
CA PRO A 344 42.58 -31.86 -8.45
C PRO A 344 42.47 -32.38 -9.89
N GLY A 345 43.01 -31.63 -10.85
CA GLY A 345 42.96 -31.96 -12.27
C GLY A 345 41.82 -31.28 -13.04
N HIS A 346 40.94 -30.55 -12.36
CA HIS A 346 39.88 -29.72 -12.95
C HIS A 346 40.24 -28.22 -12.95
N ASP A 347 41.48 -27.87 -12.59
CA ASP A 347 41.95 -26.50 -12.38
C ASP A 347 41.82 -25.58 -13.61
N LYS A 348 41.68 -26.19 -14.81
CA LYS A 348 41.56 -25.49 -16.10
C LYS A 348 40.15 -25.57 -16.70
N LEU A 349 39.20 -26.19 -16.01
CA LEU A 349 37.82 -26.29 -16.49
C LEU A 349 37.08 -24.99 -16.21
N GLU A 350 36.25 -24.60 -17.16
CA GLU A 350 35.30 -23.50 -16.98
C GLU A 350 34.01 -24.03 -16.35
N CYS A 351 33.30 -23.17 -15.61
CA CYS A 351 32.03 -23.55 -14.97
C CYS A 351 31.03 -24.14 -15.98
N ALA A 352 31.04 -23.66 -17.22
CA ALA A 352 30.14 -24.09 -18.28
C ALA A 352 30.42 -25.52 -18.78
N ASP A 353 31.62 -26.06 -18.56
CA ASP A 353 32.01 -27.41 -18.98
C ASP A 353 31.24 -28.47 -18.18
N CYS A 354 30.89 -28.16 -16.93
CA CYS A 354 30.08 -29.03 -16.07
C CYS A 354 28.62 -28.54 -15.96
N HIS A 355 28.38 -27.22 -15.96
CA HIS A 355 27.06 -26.63 -15.79
C HIS A 355 26.42 -26.21 -17.11
N ARG A 356 25.64 -27.12 -17.71
CA ARG A 356 24.83 -26.82 -18.90
C ARG A 356 23.61 -25.97 -18.54
N GLU A 357 23.09 -25.26 -19.52
CA GLU A 357 21.84 -24.51 -19.37
C GLU A 357 20.68 -25.45 -19.01
N ALA A 358 19.85 -25.01 -18.06
CA ALA A 358 18.60 -25.70 -17.74
C ALA A 358 17.63 -25.57 -18.92
N PRO A 359 16.80 -26.59 -19.21
CA PRO A 359 15.88 -26.55 -20.33
C PRO A 359 14.81 -25.44 -20.15
N GLY A 360 14.48 -24.80 -21.27
CA GLY A 360 13.47 -23.74 -21.34
C GLY A 360 14.03 -22.34 -21.02
N THR A 361 13.27 -21.32 -21.41
CA THR A 361 13.59 -19.92 -21.14
C THR A 361 13.49 -19.61 -19.63
N LEU A 362 14.18 -18.56 -19.17
CA LEU A 362 14.06 -18.06 -17.78
C LEU A 362 12.60 -17.86 -17.35
N ARG A 363 11.74 -17.37 -18.26
CA ARG A 363 10.31 -17.22 -18.02
C ARG A 363 9.62 -18.56 -17.75
N GLN A 364 9.92 -19.58 -18.55
CA GLN A 364 9.35 -20.93 -18.39
C GLN A 364 9.85 -21.60 -17.11
N GLN A 365 11.14 -21.44 -16.79
CA GLN A 365 11.74 -21.95 -15.56
C GLN A 365 11.07 -21.32 -14.32
N LEU A 366 10.90 -19.99 -14.31
CA LEU A 366 10.18 -19.28 -13.25
C LEU A 366 8.72 -19.73 -13.15
N GLN A 367 8.02 -19.85 -14.28
CA GLN A 367 6.64 -20.33 -14.29
C GLN A 367 6.51 -21.75 -13.72
N ALA A 368 7.44 -22.64 -14.05
CA ALA A 368 7.45 -24.00 -13.53
C ALA A 368 7.71 -24.03 -12.01
N LYS A 369 8.66 -23.22 -11.52
CA LYS A 369 8.90 -23.06 -10.08
C LYS A 369 7.68 -22.49 -9.35
N THR A 370 7.01 -21.47 -9.90
CA THR A 370 5.77 -20.93 -9.31
C THR A 370 4.66 -21.97 -9.25
N LYS A 371 4.46 -22.74 -10.33
CA LYS A 371 3.47 -23.83 -10.34
C LYS A 371 3.77 -24.90 -9.30
N HIS A 372 5.04 -25.26 -9.11
CA HIS A 372 5.45 -26.20 -8.09
C HIS A 372 5.17 -25.66 -6.67
N LEU A 373 5.55 -24.40 -6.39
CA LEU A 373 5.27 -23.75 -5.11
C LEU A 373 3.78 -23.69 -4.77
N LEU A 374 2.92 -23.50 -5.79
CA LEU A 374 1.46 -23.49 -5.65
C LEU A 374 0.83 -24.90 -5.63
N GLY A 375 1.63 -25.98 -5.66
CA GLY A 375 1.13 -27.36 -5.69
C GLY A 375 0.48 -27.78 -7.03
N LEU A 376 0.58 -26.94 -8.06
CA LEU A 376 0.05 -27.21 -9.40
C LEU A 376 1.00 -28.08 -10.26
N ARG A 377 2.19 -28.39 -9.72
CA ARG A 377 3.18 -29.27 -10.34
C ARG A 377 3.85 -30.11 -9.26
N PRO A 378 3.93 -31.44 -9.41
CA PRO A 378 4.55 -32.32 -8.41
C PRO A 378 6.06 -32.07 -8.29
N ASP A 379 6.74 -31.84 -9.41
CA ASP A 379 8.18 -31.65 -9.46
C ASP A 379 8.59 -30.18 -9.61
N GLY A 380 9.69 -29.78 -8.98
CA GLY A 380 10.33 -28.50 -9.21
C GLY A 380 10.89 -28.35 -10.63
N ALA A 381 11.47 -27.18 -10.90
CA ALA A 381 12.28 -26.94 -12.10
C ALA A 381 13.62 -26.33 -11.69
N GLU A 382 14.66 -26.64 -12.47
CA GLU A 382 15.97 -26.01 -12.39
C GLU A 382 15.89 -24.54 -12.86
N PHE A 383 16.87 -23.71 -12.48
CA PHE A 383 16.89 -22.30 -12.88
C PHE A 383 18.30 -21.85 -13.26
N GLY A 384 18.41 -21.22 -14.43
CA GLY A 384 19.68 -20.86 -15.04
C GLY A 384 20.41 -22.11 -15.53
N LYS A 385 21.17 -22.75 -14.65
CA LYS A 385 21.95 -23.94 -14.96
C LYS A 385 21.31 -25.19 -14.35
N ARG A 386 21.51 -26.33 -15.01
CA ARG A 386 21.13 -27.64 -14.48
C ARG A 386 22.15 -28.14 -13.46
N ALA A 387 21.70 -29.02 -12.56
CA ALA A 387 22.61 -29.75 -11.68
C ALA A 387 23.50 -30.69 -12.51
N VAL A 388 24.76 -30.85 -12.08
CA VAL A 388 25.69 -31.78 -12.73
C VAL A 388 25.19 -33.20 -12.47
N ASP A 389 24.94 -33.94 -13.55
CA ASP A 389 24.51 -35.33 -13.53
C ASP A 389 25.64 -36.27 -13.95
N ASN A 390 25.44 -37.57 -13.74
CA ASN A 390 26.43 -38.57 -14.12
C ASN A 390 26.77 -38.56 -15.61
N ALA A 391 25.80 -38.21 -16.47
CA ALA A 391 26.05 -38.13 -17.91
C ALA A 391 27.13 -37.08 -18.20
N THR A 392 27.13 -35.97 -17.46
CA THR A 392 28.17 -34.94 -17.54
C THR A 392 29.54 -35.49 -17.13
N CYS A 393 29.61 -36.19 -15.99
CA CYS A 393 30.87 -36.77 -15.51
C CYS A 393 31.40 -37.87 -16.44
N ILE A 394 30.54 -38.81 -16.84
CA ILE A 394 30.89 -39.96 -17.67
C ILE A 394 31.34 -39.49 -19.06
N GLY A 395 30.81 -38.39 -19.59
CA GLY A 395 31.28 -37.83 -20.87
C GLY A 395 32.81 -37.66 -20.94
N CYS A 396 33.44 -37.28 -19.82
CA CYS A 396 34.91 -37.15 -19.72
C CYS A 396 35.57 -38.37 -19.04
N HIS A 397 34.89 -39.03 -18.11
CA HIS A 397 35.43 -40.08 -17.24
C HIS A 397 34.99 -41.50 -17.58
N ASP A 398 34.38 -41.73 -18.74
CA ASP A 398 33.92 -43.06 -19.14
C ASP A 398 35.04 -44.10 -19.07
N ASN A 399 34.79 -45.18 -18.33
CA ASN A 399 35.67 -46.31 -18.20
C ASN A 399 34.86 -47.59 -18.42
N PRO A 400 35.07 -48.32 -19.54
CA PRO A 400 34.33 -49.55 -19.82
C PRO A 400 34.63 -50.67 -18.80
N ASP A 401 35.79 -50.62 -18.15
CA ASP A 401 36.24 -51.59 -17.15
C ASP A 401 35.98 -51.13 -15.71
N ASP A 402 35.13 -50.10 -15.52
CA ASP A 402 34.74 -49.64 -14.19
C ASP A 402 34.13 -50.80 -13.39
N ARG A 403 34.68 -51.02 -12.19
CA ARG A 403 34.18 -52.05 -11.27
C ARG A 403 32.88 -51.62 -10.57
N HIS A 404 32.66 -50.31 -10.45
CA HIS A 404 31.50 -49.68 -9.81
C HIS A 404 30.76 -48.69 -10.73
N PRO A 405 30.32 -49.12 -11.92
CA PRO A 405 29.61 -48.23 -12.83
C PRO A 405 28.25 -47.87 -12.24
N ALA A 406 27.84 -46.61 -12.43
CA ALA A 406 26.66 -46.03 -11.78
C ALA A 406 25.37 -46.87 -11.94
N HIS A 407 25.20 -47.53 -13.08
CA HIS A 407 24.00 -48.31 -13.38
C HIS A 407 23.84 -49.56 -12.49
N ARG A 408 24.93 -50.15 -11.96
CA ARG A 408 24.84 -51.31 -11.04
C ARG A 408 24.15 -50.95 -9.72
N PHE A 409 24.26 -49.71 -9.28
CA PHE A 409 23.58 -49.24 -8.08
C PHE A 409 22.05 -49.08 -8.26
N LEU A 410 21.55 -49.12 -9.49
CA LEU A 410 20.11 -48.99 -9.80
C LEU A 410 19.32 -50.28 -9.57
N GLU A 411 19.97 -51.40 -9.24
CA GLU A 411 19.27 -52.65 -8.90
C GLU A 411 18.31 -52.46 -7.68
N PRO A 412 17.09 -53.01 -7.70
CA PRO A 412 16.10 -52.80 -6.63
C PRO A 412 16.59 -53.15 -5.23
N ARG A 413 17.43 -54.18 -5.08
CA ARG A 413 18.01 -54.61 -3.79
C ARG A 413 18.78 -53.50 -3.07
N PHE A 414 19.28 -52.50 -3.80
CA PHE A 414 20.05 -51.39 -3.24
C PHE A 414 19.20 -50.14 -2.94
N GLU A 415 17.87 -50.21 -2.99
CA GLU A 415 17.02 -49.04 -2.77
C GLU A 415 17.30 -48.32 -1.43
N ALA A 416 17.48 -49.07 -0.34
CA ALA A 416 17.81 -48.50 0.96
C ALA A 416 19.16 -47.75 0.94
N ALA A 417 20.18 -48.35 0.32
CA ALA A 417 21.49 -47.72 0.14
C ALA A 417 21.40 -46.49 -0.78
N ARG A 418 20.58 -46.53 -1.83
CA ARG A 418 20.32 -45.39 -2.72
C ARG A 418 19.71 -44.20 -2.01
N ARG A 419 18.75 -44.44 -1.10
CA ARG A 419 18.12 -43.38 -0.30
C ARG A 419 19.06 -42.78 0.73
N ALA A 420 19.95 -43.59 1.32
CA ALA A 420 20.85 -43.14 2.38
C ALA A 420 22.15 -42.50 1.88
N LEU A 421 22.73 -43.04 0.81
CA LEU A 421 24.09 -42.71 0.37
C LEU A 421 24.15 -42.14 -1.05
N ALA A 422 23.13 -42.38 -1.87
CA ALA A 422 23.10 -42.04 -3.30
C ALA A 422 24.33 -42.50 -4.13
N PRO A 423 24.84 -43.73 -3.96
CA PRO A 423 26.03 -44.26 -4.65
C PRO A 423 25.92 -44.22 -6.17
N GLN A 424 24.69 -44.24 -6.69
CA GLN A 424 24.39 -44.11 -8.11
C GLN A 424 24.70 -42.72 -8.66
N GLN A 425 25.06 -41.72 -7.85
CA GLN A 425 25.40 -40.37 -8.30
C GLN A 425 26.90 -40.10 -8.08
N CYS A 426 27.64 -39.74 -9.13
CA CYS A 426 29.08 -39.44 -9.03
C CYS A 426 29.34 -38.33 -7.99
N VAL A 427 28.50 -37.30 -7.99
CA VAL A 427 28.57 -36.15 -7.08
C VAL A 427 28.25 -36.49 -5.60
N SER A 428 27.84 -37.71 -5.29
CA SER A 428 27.67 -38.15 -3.89
C SER A 428 29.03 -38.37 -3.19
N CYS A 429 30.06 -38.75 -3.96
CA CYS A 429 31.42 -38.99 -3.49
C CYS A 429 32.41 -37.95 -4.05
N HIS A 430 32.24 -37.56 -5.32
CA HIS A 430 33.09 -36.60 -6.03
C HIS A 430 32.40 -35.23 -6.12
N ARG A 431 32.28 -34.53 -4.99
CA ARG A 431 31.76 -33.15 -5.03
C ARG A 431 32.82 -32.21 -5.54
N GLU A 432 32.52 -31.57 -6.67
CA GLU A 432 33.26 -30.41 -7.15
C GLU A 432 33.15 -29.25 -6.16
N HIS A 433 34.07 -28.30 -6.25
CA HIS A 433 34.14 -27.12 -5.36
C HIS A 433 34.63 -27.39 -3.93
N THR A 434 35.18 -28.59 -3.66
CA THR A 434 35.71 -28.94 -2.33
C THR A 434 37.23 -28.94 -2.27
N GLY A 435 37.92 -28.80 -3.40
CA GLY A 435 39.38 -28.91 -3.49
C GLY A 435 39.93 -30.30 -3.19
N THR A 436 39.07 -31.34 -3.14
CA THR A 436 39.46 -32.72 -2.81
C THR A 436 38.90 -33.70 -3.84
N ARG A 437 39.57 -34.84 -4.08
CA ARG A 437 39.06 -35.83 -5.04
C ARG A 437 37.78 -36.49 -4.56
N ILE A 438 37.66 -36.76 -3.27
CA ILE A 438 36.50 -37.39 -2.65
C ILE A 438 36.11 -36.60 -1.40
N SER A 439 34.89 -36.06 -1.41
CA SER A 439 34.34 -35.26 -0.31
C SER A 439 33.67 -36.12 0.78
N ARG A 440 33.42 -37.39 0.49
CA ARG A 440 32.78 -38.35 1.40
C ARG A 440 33.70 -39.55 1.63
N THR A 441 34.31 -39.63 2.82
CA THR A 441 35.32 -40.64 3.17
C THR A 441 34.80 -41.72 4.13
N ASP A 442 33.48 -41.85 4.30
CA ASP A 442 32.91 -42.82 5.24
C ASP A 442 33.00 -44.27 4.71
N ALA A 443 33.85 -45.08 5.32
CA ALA A 443 34.01 -46.50 4.98
C ALA A 443 32.72 -47.35 5.16
N ARG A 444 31.68 -46.80 5.81
CA ARG A 444 30.34 -47.43 5.93
C ARG A 444 29.64 -47.62 4.58
N PHE A 445 30.08 -46.91 3.55
CA PHE A 445 29.57 -47.05 2.18
C PHE A 445 29.64 -48.49 1.67
N CYS A 446 30.80 -49.15 1.84
CA CYS A 446 31.00 -50.52 1.37
C CYS A 446 30.08 -51.51 2.09
N ALA A 447 29.88 -51.32 3.39
CA ALA A 447 29.03 -52.19 4.21
C ALA A 447 27.58 -52.25 3.70
N SER A 448 27.06 -51.15 3.15
CA SER A 448 25.67 -51.11 2.67
C SER A 448 25.39 -52.01 1.46
N CYS A 449 26.42 -52.41 0.72
CA CYS A 449 26.27 -53.26 -0.47
C CYS A 449 27.00 -54.60 -0.34
N HIS A 450 28.05 -54.68 0.50
CA HIS A 450 28.95 -55.83 0.57
C HIS A 450 28.90 -56.60 1.88
N ALA A 451 28.03 -56.24 2.85
CA ALA A 451 27.93 -56.94 4.14
C ALA A 451 27.71 -58.45 4.01
N ASP A 452 27.04 -58.89 2.96
CA ASP A 452 26.72 -60.31 2.72
C ASP A 452 27.67 -60.99 1.73
N THR A 453 28.81 -60.37 1.41
CA THR A 453 29.76 -60.89 0.42
C THR A 453 30.40 -62.19 0.90
N GLN A 454 30.38 -63.21 0.04
CA GLN A 454 31.07 -64.48 0.27
C GLN A 454 32.06 -64.71 -0.87
N VAL A 455 33.35 -64.79 -0.53
CA VAL A 455 34.42 -65.10 -1.47
C VAL A 455 34.74 -66.58 -1.36
N LYS A 456 34.55 -67.32 -2.44
CA LYS A 456 34.89 -68.74 -2.49
C LYS A 456 36.40 -68.90 -2.60
N ASP A 457 36.96 -69.85 -1.85
CA ASP A 457 38.39 -70.17 -1.85
C ASP A 457 39.28 -68.93 -1.61
N ASP A 458 38.87 -68.11 -0.63
CA ASP A 458 39.47 -66.81 -0.33
C ASP A 458 40.96 -66.93 0.06
N PRO A 459 41.90 -66.49 -0.79
CA PRO A 459 43.33 -66.66 -0.56
C PRO A 459 43.91 -65.56 0.35
N THR A 460 43.08 -64.66 0.88
CA THR A 460 43.55 -63.47 1.60
C THR A 460 43.80 -63.72 3.08
N ARG A 461 44.69 -62.94 3.70
CA ARG A 461 44.92 -62.94 5.16
C ARG A 461 44.83 -61.51 5.73
N PRO A 462 43.92 -61.25 6.69
CA PRO A 462 42.76 -62.08 7.06
C PRO A 462 41.76 -62.18 5.89
N THR A 463 40.91 -63.21 5.91
CA THR A 463 39.89 -63.42 4.86
C THR A 463 38.86 -62.29 4.85
N HIS A 464 38.19 -62.07 3.72
CA HIS A 464 37.09 -61.11 3.57
C HIS A 464 35.99 -61.35 4.61
N ALA A 465 35.64 -62.61 4.88
CA ALA A 465 34.65 -62.97 5.90
C ALA A 465 35.08 -62.51 7.31
N ALA A 466 36.37 -62.59 7.64
CA ALA A 466 36.90 -62.07 8.90
C ALA A 466 36.85 -60.54 8.95
N LEU A 467 37.26 -59.86 7.88
CA LEU A 467 37.20 -58.39 7.78
C LEU A 467 35.77 -57.86 7.91
N ILE A 468 34.80 -58.49 7.26
CA ILE A 468 33.37 -58.13 7.31
C ILE A 468 32.82 -58.33 8.72
N ARG A 469 33.08 -59.49 9.34
CA ARG A 469 32.65 -59.80 10.72
C ARG A 469 33.20 -58.78 11.72
N ASP A 470 34.46 -58.40 11.55
CA ASP A 470 35.16 -57.47 12.43
C ASP A 470 34.90 -56.00 12.04
N LYS A 471 34.07 -55.75 11.02
CA LYS A 471 33.64 -54.44 10.50
C LYS A 471 34.80 -53.53 10.06
N ARG A 472 35.90 -54.12 9.59
CA ARG A 472 37.11 -53.42 9.11
C ARG A 472 36.94 -52.91 7.68
N TRP A 473 35.94 -52.08 7.43
CA TRP A 473 35.62 -51.58 6.09
C TRP A 473 36.63 -50.53 5.58
N ASP A 474 37.37 -49.91 6.50
CA ASP A 474 38.44 -48.96 6.23
C ASP A 474 39.63 -49.59 5.51
N THR A 475 39.80 -50.92 5.56
CA THR A 475 40.92 -51.62 4.92
C THR A 475 40.68 -51.92 3.44
N CYS A 476 39.43 -51.86 2.97
CA CYS A 476 39.07 -52.33 1.62
C CYS A 476 39.79 -51.54 0.52
N LEU A 477 39.91 -50.22 0.67
CA LEU A 477 40.62 -49.37 -0.29
C LEU A 477 42.15 -49.57 -0.22
N GLY A 478 42.69 -50.05 0.89
CA GLY A 478 44.11 -50.42 0.95
C GLY A 478 44.46 -51.55 -0.02
N CYS A 479 43.53 -52.48 -0.25
CA CYS A 479 43.72 -53.61 -1.16
C CYS A 479 43.14 -53.36 -2.56
N HIS A 480 42.00 -52.67 -2.67
CA HIS A 480 41.25 -52.53 -3.91
C HIS A 480 41.20 -51.09 -4.41
N ASP A 481 41.58 -50.91 -5.68
CA ASP A 481 41.18 -49.73 -6.44
C ASP A 481 39.68 -49.83 -6.76
N PHE A 482 38.92 -48.86 -6.24
CA PHE A 482 37.46 -48.83 -6.30
C PHE A 482 36.95 -48.87 -7.75
N HIS A 483 37.37 -47.94 -8.61
CA HIS A 483 36.94 -47.93 -10.01
C HIS A 483 37.78 -48.85 -10.90
N GLY A 484 38.96 -49.28 -10.42
CA GLY A 484 39.91 -50.03 -11.27
C GLY A 484 40.55 -49.17 -12.35
N ASN A 485 40.78 -47.89 -12.04
CA ASN A 485 41.37 -46.93 -12.97
C ASN A 485 42.89 -47.05 -13.08
N HIS A 486 43.55 -47.85 -12.25
CA HIS A 486 45.00 -47.99 -12.19
C HIS A 486 45.46 -49.42 -12.47
N HIS A 487 46.73 -49.55 -12.88
CA HIS A 487 47.42 -50.84 -12.93
C HIS A 487 47.75 -51.36 -11.52
N HIS A 488 46.71 -51.73 -10.76
CA HIS A 488 46.81 -52.18 -9.38
C HIS A 488 46.37 -53.63 -9.24
N THR A 489 47.27 -54.45 -8.70
CA THR A 489 46.98 -55.84 -8.34
C THR A 489 46.75 -55.91 -6.84
N PRO A 490 45.54 -56.30 -6.36
CA PRO A 490 45.28 -56.41 -4.93
C PRO A 490 46.24 -57.39 -4.25
N PRO A 491 46.85 -57.01 -3.11
CA PRO A 491 47.69 -57.92 -2.33
C PRO A 491 46.85 -59.03 -1.70
N ARG A 492 47.48 -60.15 -1.36
CA ARG A 492 46.83 -61.26 -0.66
C ARG A 492 46.89 -61.11 0.86
N ASP A 493 47.93 -60.46 1.37
CA ASP A 493 48.10 -60.22 2.79
C ASP A 493 47.82 -58.73 3.08
N LEU A 494 47.01 -58.47 4.11
CA LEU A 494 46.62 -57.11 4.48
C LEU A 494 47.81 -56.26 4.96
N GLU A 495 48.88 -56.89 5.41
CA GLU A 495 50.13 -56.21 5.78
C GLU A 495 50.80 -55.53 4.57
N ASP A 496 50.58 -56.05 3.36
CA ASP A 496 51.08 -55.48 2.10
C ASP A 496 50.09 -54.48 1.47
N ALA A 497 48.97 -54.20 2.14
CA ALA A 497 47.98 -53.24 1.67
C ALA A 497 48.50 -51.81 1.76
N ILE A 498 47.99 -50.94 0.89
CA ILE A 498 48.30 -49.51 0.94
C ILE A 498 47.82 -48.97 2.29
N PRO A 499 48.69 -48.25 3.04
CA PRO A 499 48.35 -47.78 4.37
C PRO A 499 47.22 -46.74 4.33
N PRO A 500 46.31 -46.72 5.32
CA PRO A 500 45.16 -45.81 5.35
C PRO A 500 45.54 -44.33 5.19
N GLU A 501 46.70 -43.90 5.69
CA GLU A 501 47.19 -42.52 5.57
C GLU A 501 47.48 -42.15 4.10
N ALA A 502 48.05 -43.08 3.32
CA ALA A 502 48.30 -42.88 1.91
C ALA A 502 46.98 -42.84 1.11
N ILE A 503 45.99 -43.66 1.51
CA ILE A 503 44.64 -43.61 0.94
C ILE A 503 43.99 -42.26 1.24
N GLN A 504 44.01 -41.79 2.49
CA GLN A 504 43.42 -40.49 2.86
C GLN A 504 44.09 -39.33 2.14
N ALA A 505 45.43 -39.34 2.04
CA ALA A 505 46.17 -38.33 1.29
C ALA A 505 45.75 -38.31 -0.19
N TYR A 506 45.55 -39.48 -0.81
CA TYR A 506 45.09 -39.58 -2.18
C TYR A 506 43.62 -39.16 -2.38
N LEU A 507 42.71 -39.53 -1.48
CA LEU A 507 41.32 -39.09 -1.54
C LEU A 507 41.19 -37.57 -1.39
N GLY A 508 42.15 -36.92 -0.72
CA GLY A 508 42.37 -35.48 -0.74
C GLY A 508 42.99 -35.01 -2.07
N THR A 509 44.24 -34.58 -2.02
CA THR A 509 44.96 -33.96 -3.16
C THR A 509 46.27 -34.68 -3.54
N GLY A 510 46.73 -35.64 -2.73
CA GLY A 510 48.02 -36.33 -2.87
C GLY A 510 48.14 -37.23 -4.10
N ALA A 511 49.32 -37.78 -4.37
CA ALA A 511 49.51 -38.68 -5.52
C ALA A 511 48.75 -40.00 -5.37
N SER A 512 48.46 -40.68 -6.50
CA SER A 512 47.81 -42.01 -6.46
C SER A 512 48.77 -43.08 -5.91
N PRO A 513 48.36 -43.85 -4.89
CA PRO A 513 49.16 -44.95 -4.35
C PRO A 513 48.99 -46.24 -5.17
N TYR A 514 48.03 -46.26 -6.10
CA TYR A 514 47.69 -47.42 -6.93
C TYR A 514 48.51 -47.50 -8.24
N GLY A 515 49.46 -46.57 -8.45
CA GLY A 515 50.30 -46.51 -9.64
C GLY A 515 49.72 -45.66 -10.78
N GLU A 516 50.10 -45.98 -12.02
CA GLU A 516 49.68 -45.24 -13.21
C GLU A 516 48.23 -45.55 -13.62
N ARG A 517 47.56 -44.55 -14.19
CA ARG A 517 46.18 -44.69 -14.67
C ARG A 517 46.13 -45.43 -16.00
N VAL A 518 45.25 -46.43 -16.08
CA VAL A 518 44.96 -47.18 -17.31
C VAL A 518 44.08 -46.36 -18.26
N VAL A 519 43.06 -45.68 -17.69
CA VAL A 519 42.12 -44.84 -18.45
C VAL A 519 42.32 -43.39 -18.03
N LYS A 520 42.66 -42.54 -19.01
CA LYS A 520 42.77 -41.09 -18.82
C LYS A 520 41.44 -40.42 -19.14
N ALA A 521 41.06 -39.45 -18.32
CA ALA A 521 39.89 -38.62 -18.61
C ALA A 521 40.11 -37.83 -19.92
N ARG A 522 39.05 -37.63 -20.67
CA ARG A 522 39.03 -36.80 -21.88
C ARG A 522 38.89 -35.33 -21.51
N THR A 523 39.31 -34.44 -22.41
CA THR A 523 39.01 -33.02 -22.28
C THR A 523 37.55 -32.77 -22.68
N PRO A 524 36.92 -31.66 -22.24
CA PRO A 524 35.56 -31.32 -22.68
C PRO A 524 35.41 -31.21 -24.20
N GLU A 525 36.49 -30.83 -24.92
CA GLU A 525 36.54 -30.72 -26.38
C GLU A 525 36.57 -32.08 -27.08
N ASP A 526 37.17 -33.09 -26.43
CA ASP A 526 37.29 -34.47 -26.91
C ASP A 526 36.13 -35.37 -26.43
N SER A 527 35.20 -34.81 -25.66
CA SER A 527 34.01 -35.49 -25.15
C SER A 527 32.82 -35.30 -26.12
N PRO A 528 32.05 -36.36 -26.40
CA PRO A 528 30.99 -36.35 -27.41
C PRO A 528 29.75 -35.53 -27.05
#